data_AF-A0A495M6Z9-F1
#
_entry.id   AF-A0A495M6Z9-F1
#
_cell.length_a   1.000
_cell.length_b   1.000
_cell.length_c   1.000
_cell.angle_alpha   90.00
_cell.angle_beta   90.00
_cell.angle_gamma   90.00
#
_symmetry.space_group_name_H-M   'P 1'
#
loop_
_entity.id
_entity.type
_entity.pdbx_description
1 polymer ?
#
loop_
_entity_poly.entity_id
_entity_poly.type
_entity_poly.pdbx_seq_one_letter_code
_entity_poly.pdbx_strand_id
1 'polypeptide(L)'
;MKHIFTLLILVSTFNIFAQEKLSFDKRFVQSEDKWIAFEPDSLNSYHFGFIYIDSQAGLTLNYEGSFTIDNNGKFILKKRDAETSIKYRLEANNTLVAFIPESKFSELNIKKTPDWLKPYKEGENSIERLYNWGYRYNGWNECEKALEFLEKAKKINPNHKGLRVELAFSYNCLKRYQDAINILEDAIKSEPLDAYVNKELIYAQVKIGKLKEAENTCKKVVRDCPDKTYNAENAYNILQAYYLKKEVEKFKNWLAESSSYLLSEERFKNLVEKMKTELKI
;
A
#
# COMPACT_ATOMS: atom_id res chain seq x y z
N MET A 1 29.40 -46.38 49.62
CA MET A 1 28.77 -45.39 50.52
C MET A 1 29.15 -44.01 50.00
N LYS A 2 28.41 -43.47 49.01
CA LYS A 2 27.42 -42.37 49.17
C LYS A 2 27.91 -41.24 50.09
N HIS A 3 28.41 -40.15 49.51
CA HIS A 3 28.15 -38.80 50.01
C HIS A 3 27.87 -37.85 48.84
N ILE A 4 26.92 -36.97 49.09
CA ILE A 4 26.06 -36.26 48.15
C ILE A 4 26.76 -34.99 47.65
N PHE A 5 26.75 -34.75 46.34
CA PHE A 5 27.06 -33.45 45.73
C PHE A 5 25.78 -32.59 45.80
N THR A 6 25.76 -31.57 46.65
CA THR A 6 24.77 -30.49 46.58
C THR A 6 25.24 -29.46 45.57
N LEU A 7 24.67 -29.49 44.37
CA LEU A 7 24.84 -28.44 43.36
C LEU A 7 23.85 -27.32 43.67
N LEU A 8 24.36 -26.19 44.18
CA LEU A 8 23.60 -24.95 44.31
C LEU A 8 23.41 -24.37 42.90
N ILE A 9 22.21 -24.51 42.33
CA ILE A 9 21.84 -23.84 41.08
C ILE A 9 21.53 -22.39 41.43
N LEU A 10 22.50 -21.51 41.21
CA LEU A 10 22.27 -20.07 41.20
C LEU A 10 21.56 -19.74 39.88
N VAL A 11 20.22 -19.71 39.89
CA VAL A 11 19.44 -19.17 38.77
C VAL A 11 19.59 -17.65 38.82
N SER A 12 20.62 -17.13 38.15
CA SER A 12 20.68 -15.72 37.80
C SER A 12 19.64 -15.47 36.72
N THR A 13 18.46 -15.00 37.13
CA THR A 13 17.52 -14.39 36.20
C THR A 13 18.15 -13.10 35.67
N PHE A 14 18.82 -13.19 34.52
CA PHE A 14 19.13 -12.03 33.71
C PHE A 14 17.79 -11.46 33.21
N ASN A 15 17.22 -10.53 33.97
CA ASN A 15 16.29 -9.54 33.42
C ASN A 15 17.11 -8.66 32.48
N ILE A 16 17.31 -9.11 31.25
CA ILE A 16 17.69 -8.22 30.16
C ILE A 16 16.46 -7.35 29.95
N PHE A 17 16.41 -6.20 30.64
CA PHE A 17 15.60 -5.10 30.18
C PHE A 17 16.20 -4.68 28.83
N ALA A 18 15.73 -5.28 27.74
CA ALA A 18 15.93 -4.71 26.43
C ALA A 18 15.26 -3.34 26.47
N GLN A 19 16.07 -2.29 26.58
CA GLN A 19 15.58 -0.92 26.54
C GLN A 19 14.89 -0.76 25.19
N GLU A 20 13.56 -0.61 25.20
CA GLU A 20 12.75 -0.47 23.99
C GLU A 20 13.17 0.82 23.27
N LYS A 21 14.17 0.70 22.40
CA LYS A 21 14.65 1.77 21.55
C LYS A 21 13.60 2.00 20.47
N LEU A 22 13.23 3.27 20.27
CA LEU A 22 12.36 3.67 19.17
C LEU A 22 13.02 3.32 17.83
N SER A 23 12.28 2.59 16.99
CA SER A 23 12.67 2.24 15.62
C SER A 23 11.91 3.14 14.65
N PHE A 24 12.62 4.02 13.95
CA PHE A 24 12.02 4.93 12.96
C PHE A 24 11.93 4.24 11.60
N ASP A 25 10.97 3.31 11.47
CA ASP A 25 10.86 2.42 10.32
C ASP A 25 9.42 2.30 9.78
N LYS A 26 8.51 3.19 10.23
CA LYS A 26 7.11 3.22 9.81
C LYS A 26 6.80 4.49 9.02
N ARG A 27 6.05 4.37 7.93
CA ARG A 27 5.49 5.52 7.20
C ARG A 27 4.17 5.98 7.82
N PHE A 28 3.76 7.22 7.58
CA PHE A 28 2.47 7.73 8.03
C PHE A 28 1.28 6.86 7.59
N VAL A 29 1.28 6.40 6.35
CA VAL A 29 0.22 5.57 5.78
C VAL A 29 0.06 4.22 6.51
N GLN A 30 1.12 3.74 7.15
CA GLN A 30 1.15 2.52 7.98
C GLN A 30 0.77 2.78 9.45
N SER A 31 0.59 4.05 9.82
CA SER A 31 0.50 4.50 11.22
C SER A 31 -0.91 4.87 11.68
N GLU A 32 -1.95 4.48 10.93
CA GLU A 32 -3.34 4.72 11.34
C GLU A 32 -3.65 4.08 12.69
N ASP A 33 -4.31 4.86 13.54
CA ASP A 33 -4.65 4.54 14.91
C ASP A 33 -3.43 4.15 15.76
N LYS A 34 -2.30 4.83 15.51
CA LYS A 34 -1.06 4.65 16.26
C LYS A 34 -0.58 5.95 16.89
N TRP A 35 -0.07 5.81 18.10
CA TRP A 35 0.83 6.78 18.71
C TRP A 35 2.19 6.68 18.05
N ILE A 36 2.66 7.80 17.50
CA ILE A 36 3.94 7.88 16.81
C ILE A 36 4.84 8.94 17.41
N ALA A 37 6.14 8.73 17.27
CA ALA A 37 7.18 9.72 17.56
C ALA A 37 7.98 10.01 16.28
N PHE A 38 8.37 11.26 16.11
CA PHE A 38 9.35 11.70 15.12
C PHE A 38 10.77 11.54 15.65
N GLU A 39 11.74 11.54 14.73
CA GLU A 39 13.15 11.61 15.11
C GLU A 39 13.40 12.81 16.03
N PRO A 40 14.35 12.69 16.99
CA PRO A 40 14.58 13.75 17.95
C PRO A 40 15.14 15.00 17.27
N ASP A 41 14.72 16.16 17.75
CA ASP A 41 15.31 17.44 17.36
C ASP A 41 16.74 17.62 17.89
N SER A 42 17.34 18.77 17.62
CA SER A 42 18.69 19.12 18.10
C SER A 42 18.80 19.20 19.64
N LEU A 43 17.68 19.24 20.36
CA LEU A 43 17.58 19.25 21.82
C LEU A 43 17.26 17.86 22.37
N ASN A 44 17.39 16.81 21.55
CA ASN A 44 17.07 15.42 21.86
C ASN A 44 15.60 15.22 22.27
N SER A 45 14.71 16.08 21.75
CA SER A 45 13.28 16.08 22.05
C SER A 45 12.51 15.43 20.90
N TYR A 46 11.72 14.41 21.24
CA TYR A 46 10.90 13.64 20.32
C TYR A 46 9.51 14.27 20.24
N HIS A 47 9.15 14.79 19.08
CA HIS A 47 7.78 15.24 18.81
C HIS A 47 6.87 14.02 18.65
N PHE A 48 5.65 14.06 19.18
CA PHE A 48 4.74 12.92 19.13
C PHE A 48 3.27 13.29 18.99
N GLY A 49 2.49 12.32 18.56
CA GLY A 49 1.06 12.47 18.39
C GLY A 49 0.39 11.18 17.95
N PHE A 50 -0.89 11.28 17.62
CA PHE A 50 -1.71 10.17 17.19
C PHE A 50 -2.12 10.35 15.72
N ILE A 51 -1.78 9.39 14.87
CA ILE A 51 -2.22 9.39 13.47
C ILE A 51 -3.56 8.68 13.38
N TYR A 52 -4.54 9.32 12.74
CA TYR A 52 -5.87 8.79 12.51
C TYR A 52 -6.39 9.21 11.14
N ILE A 53 -7.54 8.65 10.79
CA ILE A 53 -8.27 9.01 9.58
C ILE A 53 -9.39 9.99 9.93
N ASP A 54 -9.29 11.20 9.38
CA ASP A 54 -10.39 12.16 9.31
C ASP A 54 -11.13 11.95 7.98
N SER A 55 -12.46 11.81 8.01
CA SER A 55 -13.26 11.56 6.80
C SER A 55 -13.24 12.73 5.81
N GLN A 56 -12.99 13.95 6.28
CA GLN A 56 -12.93 15.16 5.45
C GLN A 56 -11.49 15.52 5.10
N ALA A 57 -10.58 15.41 6.08
CA ALA A 57 -9.18 15.85 5.91
C ALA A 57 -8.21 14.75 5.46
N GLY A 58 -8.60 13.47 5.53
CA GLY A 58 -7.74 12.35 5.20
C GLY A 58 -6.83 11.96 6.37
N LEU A 59 -5.64 11.42 6.04
CA LEU A 59 -4.67 10.99 7.04
C LEU A 59 -4.21 12.21 7.85
N THR A 60 -4.38 12.16 9.17
CA THR A 60 -4.23 13.33 10.04
C THR A 60 -3.42 12.96 11.28
N LEU A 61 -2.45 13.80 11.63
CA LEU A 61 -1.74 13.75 12.89
C LEU A 61 -2.42 14.68 13.89
N ASN A 62 -2.89 14.14 15.01
CA ASN A 62 -3.16 14.93 16.20
C ASN A 62 -1.87 15.09 16.99
N TYR A 63 -1.25 16.26 16.94
CA TYR A 63 -0.01 16.55 17.66
C TYR A 63 -0.27 16.83 19.14
N GLU A 64 0.48 16.16 20.01
CA GLU A 64 0.20 16.11 21.46
C GLU A 64 1.34 16.71 22.29
N GLY A 65 2.55 16.80 21.74
CA GLY A 65 3.65 17.52 22.36
C GLY A 65 5.00 16.89 22.03
N SER A 66 5.91 16.96 22.99
CA SER A 66 7.21 16.32 22.89
C SER A 66 7.62 15.62 24.18
N PHE A 67 8.61 14.75 24.10
CA PHE A 67 9.21 14.10 25.25
C PHE A 67 10.72 13.91 25.05
N THR A 68 11.45 13.67 26.13
CA THR A 68 12.84 13.20 26.09
C THR A 68 12.94 11.79 26.63
N ILE A 69 13.98 11.05 26.26
CA ILE A 69 14.27 9.74 26.84
C ILE A 69 15.46 9.91 27.79
N ASP A 70 15.29 9.55 29.06
CA ASP A 70 16.39 9.59 30.03
C ASP A 70 17.35 8.40 29.87
N ASN A 71 18.42 8.39 30.66
CA ASN A 71 19.45 7.35 30.59
C ASN A 71 18.91 5.94 30.92
N ASN A 72 17.78 5.84 31.63
CA ASN A 72 17.12 4.57 31.97
C ASN A 72 16.05 4.18 30.94
N GLY A 73 15.86 4.97 29.87
CA GLY A 73 14.87 4.71 28.83
C GLY A 73 13.47 5.14 29.22
N LYS A 74 13.31 5.94 30.27
CA LYS A 74 12.04 6.52 30.67
C LYS A 74 11.73 7.72 29.79
N PHE A 75 10.50 7.76 29.29
CA PHE A 75 9.97 8.84 28.49
C PHE A 75 9.49 9.93 29.45
N ILE A 76 10.07 11.12 29.31
CA ILE A 76 9.78 12.28 30.14
C ILE A 76 9.00 13.27 29.28
N LEU A 77 7.69 13.32 29.49
CA LEU A 77 6.80 14.24 28.80
C LEU A 77 7.24 15.69 29.07
N LYS A 78 7.44 16.45 28.00
CA LYS A 78 7.58 17.91 28.06
C LYS A 78 6.20 18.48 27.80
N LYS A 79 5.60 19.01 28.88
CA LYS A 79 4.21 19.42 28.95
C LYS A 79 3.88 20.40 27.82
N ARG A 80 2.67 20.24 27.28
CA ARG A 80 2.02 21.20 26.40
C ARG A 80 1.24 22.21 27.25
N ASP A 81 1.56 23.49 27.10
CA ASP A 81 0.66 24.59 27.48
C ASP A 81 -0.23 24.91 26.28
N ALA A 82 -1.37 24.22 26.15
CA ALA A 82 -2.54 24.70 25.39
C ALA A 82 -3.71 23.72 25.50
N GLU A 83 -4.90 24.26 25.77
CA GLU A 83 -6.19 23.57 25.76
C GLU A 83 -6.65 23.10 24.35
N THR A 84 -5.88 23.37 23.30
CA THR A 84 -6.24 23.10 21.90
C THR A 84 -5.32 22.08 21.24
N SER A 85 -5.87 21.02 20.66
CA SER A 85 -5.14 20.02 19.86
C SER A 85 -4.73 20.61 18.50
N ILE A 86 -3.45 20.53 18.11
CA ILE A 86 -3.00 20.92 16.76
C ILE A 86 -3.12 19.70 15.85
N LYS A 87 -3.78 19.88 14.70
CA LYS A 87 -4.00 18.82 13.72
C LYS A 87 -3.26 19.14 12.43
N TYR A 88 -2.48 18.19 11.94
CA TYR A 88 -1.75 18.31 10.68
C TYR A 88 -2.31 17.30 9.68
N ARG A 89 -2.70 17.77 8.49
CA ARG A 89 -2.98 16.88 7.36
C ARG A 89 -1.66 16.28 6.90
N LEU A 90 -1.61 14.97 6.78
CA LEU A 90 -0.45 14.24 6.32
C LEU A 90 -0.60 13.86 4.85
N GLU A 91 0.52 13.90 4.14
CA GLU A 91 0.65 13.36 2.81
C GLU A 91 1.36 12.00 2.86
N ALA A 92 1.07 11.13 1.89
CA ALA A 92 1.85 9.92 1.74
C ALA A 92 3.25 10.30 1.27
N ASN A 93 4.24 10.11 2.13
CA ASN A 93 5.63 10.40 1.86
C ASN A 93 6.54 9.36 2.55
N ASN A 94 7.85 9.54 2.40
CA ASN A 94 8.86 8.66 2.98
C ASN A 94 9.34 9.11 4.36
N THR A 95 8.63 10.04 5.02
CA THR A 95 8.96 10.40 6.41
C THR A 95 8.74 9.19 7.30
N LEU A 96 9.78 8.83 8.05
CA LEU A 96 9.75 7.71 8.97
C LEU A 96 9.42 8.18 10.38
N VAL A 97 8.59 7.40 11.05
CA VAL A 97 8.19 7.59 12.44
C VAL A 97 8.38 6.28 13.20
N ALA A 98 8.52 6.38 14.50
CA ALA A 98 8.53 5.24 15.40
C ALA A 98 7.16 5.07 16.05
N PHE A 99 6.71 3.84 16.21
CA PHE A 99 5.57 3.56 17.08
C PHE A 99 5.99 3.68 18.53
N ILE A 100 5.21 4.39 19.33
CA ILE A 100 5.43 4.47 20.78
C ILE A 100 4.94 3.15 21.38
N PRO A 101 5.79 2.40 22.12
CA PRO A 101 5.38 1.17 22.78
C PRO A 101 4.28 1.40 23.81
N GLU A 102 3.34 0.46 23.94
CA GLU A 102 2.23 0.58 24.91
C GLU A 102 2.73 0.68 26.36
N SER A 103 3.89 0.07 26.66
CA SER A 103 4.60 0.15 27.94
C SER A 103 4.93 1.59 28.35
N LYS A 104 5.03 2.51 27.38
CA LYS A 104 5.40 3.93 27.57
C LYS A 104 4.20 4.87 27.66
N PHE A 105 2.97 4.39 27.48
CA PHE A 105 1.79 5.24 27.46
C PHE A 105 1.52 5.94 28.79
N SER A 106 1.74 5.26 29.93
CA SER A 106 1.59 5.87 31.25
C SER A 106 2.67 6.93 31.52
N GLU A 107 3.89 6.76 30.98
CA GLU A 107 4.98 7.74 31.12
C GLU A 107 4.67 9.05 30.37
N LEU A 108 3.87 8.96 29.29
CA LEU A 108 3.42 10.10 28.48
C LEU A 108 2.01 10.59 28.83
N ASN A 109 1.34 10.00 29.83
CA ASN A 109 -0.06 10.31 30.20
C ASN A 109 -1.06 10.18 29.04
N ILE A 110 -0.86 9.20 28.15
CA ILE A 110 -1.74 8.94 27.01
C ILE A 110 -2.50 7.62 27.17
N LYS A 111 -3.66 7.53 26.50
CA LYS A 111 -4.45 6.28 26.39
C LYS A 111 -4.16 5.62 25.06
N LYS A 112 -4.20 4.28 25.03
CA LYS A 112 -4.08 3.49 23.79
C LYS A 112 -5.01 3.98 22.68
N THR A 113 -6.25 4.24 23.04
CA THR A 113 -7.24 4.88 22.16
C THR A 113 -7.64 6.21 22.79
N PRO A 114 -7.33 7.35 22.15
CA PRO A 114 -7.72 8.66 22.67
C PRO A 114 -9.23 8.83 22.72
N ASP A 115 -9.78 9.43 23.80
CA ASP A 115 -11.23 9.61 23.94
C ASP A 115 -11.81 10.53 22.83
N TRP A 116 -11.02 11.52 22.39
CA TRP A 116 -11.39 12.44 21.31
C TRP A 116 -11.51 11.76 19.94
N LEU A 117 -11.03 10.52 19.78
CA LEU A 117 -11.07 9.78 18.51
C LEU A 117 -12.48 9.31 18.16
N LYS A 118 -13.35 9.11 19.16
CA LYS A 118 -14.70 8.55 19.00
C LYS A 118 -15.52 9.15 17.84
N PRO A 119 -15.68 10.49 17.71
CA PRO A 119 -16.42 11.08 16.59
C PRO A 119 -15.84 10.75 15.20
N TYR A 120 -14.54 10.48 15.09
CA TYR A 120 -13.89 10.12 13.83
C TYR A 120 -14.08 8.66 13.41
N LYS A 121 -14.59 7.84 14.33
CA LYS A 121 -14.92 6.42 14.12
C LYS A 121 -16.37 6.22 13.72
N GLU A 122 -17.21 7.24 13.83
CA GLU A 122 -18.59 7.16 13.39
C GLU A 122 -18.67 6.98 11.87
N GLY A 123 -19.51 6.04 11.40
CA GLY A 123 -19.66 5.75 9.98
C GLY A 123 -18.42 5.15 9.31
N GLU A 124 -17.40 4.75 10.08
CA GLU A 124 -16.12 4.28 9.53
C GLU A 124 -16.23 3.03 8.66
N ASN A 125 -17.27 2.25 8.91
CA ASN A 125 -17.60 1.00 8.23
C ASN A 125 -18.64 1.15 7.13
N SER A 126 -18.98 2.37 6.70
CA SER A 126 -19.81 2.58 5.51
C SER A 126 -19.09 2.11 4.25
N ILE A 127 -19.85 1.61 3.27
CA ILE A 127 -19.28 1.10 2.01
C ILE A 127 -18.49 2.19 1.27
N GLU A 128 -19.03 3.39 1.10
CA GLU A 128 -18.34 4.52 0.46
C GLU A 128 -17.01 4.84 1.16
N ARG A 129 -16.99 4.86 2.50
CA ARG A 129 -15.76 5.19 3.23
C ARG A 129 -14.72 4.09 3.08
N LEU A 130 -15.11 2.83 3.25
CA LEU A 130 -14.20 1.68 3.09
C LEU A 130 -13.62 1.65 1.66
N TYR A 131 -14.47 1.81 0.63
CA TYR A 131 -14.03 1.89 -0.76
C TYR A 131 -13.05 3.05 -0.98
N ASN A 132 -13.40 4.26 -0.56
CA ASN A 132 -12.57 5.45 -0.76
C ASN A 132 -11.19 5.32 -0.08
N TRP A 133 -11.12 4.66 1.07
CA TRP A 133 -9.84 4.38 1.73
C TRP A 133 -9.04 3.31 1.01
N GLY A 134 -9.69 2.23 0.57
CA GLY A 134 -9.08 1.24 -0.31
C GLY A 134 -8.43 1.87 -1.55
N TYR A 135 -9.20 2.68 -2.27
CA TYR A 135 -8.75 3.45 -3.43
C TYR A 135 -7.54 4.34 -3.11
N ARG A 136 -7.58 5.10 -2.02
CA ARG A 136 -6.45 5.97 -1.60
C ARG A 136 -5.20 5.17 -1.26
N TYR A 137 -5.33 4.06 -0.54
CA TYR A 137 -4.21 3.19 -0.20
C TYR A 137 -3.60 2.53 -1.45
N ASN A 138 -4.41 2.16 -2.44
CA ASN A 138 -3.91 1.73 -3.75
C ASN A 138 -3.09 2.84 -4.43
N GLY A 139 -3.60 4.08 -4.44
CA GLY A 139 -2.88 5.25 -4.96
C GLY A 139 -1.55 5.55 -4.23
N TRP A 140 -1.43 5.15 -2.96
CA TRP A 140 -0.20 5.25 -2.18
C TRP A 140 0.72 4.02 -2.30
N ASN A 141 0.36 3.05 -3.16
CA ASN A 141 1.08 1.79 -3.33
C ASN A 141 1.17 0.95 -2.04
N GLU A 142 0.23 1.16 -1.10
CA GLU A 142 0.06 0.39 0.13
C GLU A 142 -1.02 -0.67 -0.09
N CYS A 143 -0.79 -1.55 -1.07
CA CYS A 143 -1.79 -2.44 -1.62
C CYS A 143 -2.32 -3.49 -0.64
N GLU A 144 -1.52 -3.90 0.35
CA GLU A 144 -1.96 -4.79 1.43
C GLU A 144 -3.05 -4.11 2.28
N LYS A 145 -2.80 -2.86 2.65
CA LYS A 145 -3.75 -2.07 3.44
C LYS A 145 -4.98 -1.70 2.63
N ALA A 146 -4.82 -1.39 1.34
CA ALA A 146 -5.94 -1.21 0.43
C ALA A 146 -6.85 -2.44 0.42
N LEU A 147 -6.26 -3.64 0.31
CA LEU A 147 -6.99 -4.89 0.28
C LEU A 147 -7.81 -5.11 1.58
N GLU A 148 -7.28 -4.75 2.75
CA GLU A 148 -8.03 -4.81 4.01
C GLU A 148 -9.32 -3.97 3.98
N PHE A 149 -9.25 -2.74 3.48
CA PHE A 149 -10.42 -1.86 3.36
C PHE A 149 -11.39 -2.35 2.28
N LEU A 150 -10.88 -2.77 1.12
CA LEU A 150 -11.69 -3.20 -0.02
C LEU A 150 -12.40 -4.54 0.25
N GLU A 151 -11.79 -5.47 0.98
CA GLU A 151 -12.45 -6.71 1.38
C GLU A 151 -13.56 -6.47 2.43
N LYS A 152 -13.41 -5.48 3.31
CA LYS A 152 -14.51 -5.04 4.19
C LYS A 152 -15.65 -4.43 3.36
N ALA A 153 -15.33 -3.58 2.38
CA ALA A 153 -16.31 -3.02 1.44
C ALA A 153 -17.06 -4.11 0.69
N LYS A 154 -16.36 -5.10 0.14
CA LYS A 154 -16.94 -6.25 -0.58
C LYS A 154 -17.94 -7.05 0.24
N LYS A 155 -17.72 -7.19 1.55
CA LYS A 155 -18.67 -7.88 2.45
C LYS A 155 -20.00 -7.13 2.60
N ILE A 156 -20.01 -5.81 2.41
CA ILE A 156 -21.21 -4.98 2.52
C ILE A 156 -21.95 -4.93 1.18
N ASN A 157 -21.24 -4.59 0.10
CA ASN A 157 -21.80 -4.55 -1.24
C ASN A 157 -20.74 -4.94 -2.29
N PRO A 158 -20.76 -6.19 -2.79
CA PRO A 158 -19.79 -6.67 -3.78
C PRO A 158 -19.94 -6.03 -5.18
N ASN A 159 -21.04 -5.31 -5.41
CA ASN A 159 -21.34 -4.62 -6.67
C ASN A 159 -21.20 -3.10 -6.55
N HIS A 160 -20.55 -2.59 -5.49
CA HIS A 160 -20.22 -1.17 -5.40
C HIS A 160 -19.36 -0.76 -6.60
N LYS A 161 -19.72 0.34 -7.25
CA LYS A 161 -19.06 0.80 -8.49
C LYS A 161 -17.56 1.02 -8.23
N GLY A 162 -16.71 0.49 -9.11
CA GLY A 162 -15.25 0.58 -8.99
C GLY A 162 -14.61 -0.41 -8.00
N LEU A 163 -15.37 -1.03 -7.09
CA LEU A 163 -14.80 -1.91 -6.07
C LEU A 163 -14.01 -3.09 -6.65
N ARG A 164 -14.54 -3.72 -7.71
CA ARG A 164 -13.91 -4.90 -8.33
C ARG A 164 -12.56 -4.55 -8.96
N VAL A 165 -12.45 -3.41 -9.63
CA VAL A 165 -11.18 -3.00 -10.25
C VAL A 165 -10.16 -2.58 -9.20
N GLU A 166 -10.57 -1.92 -8.12
CA GLU A 166 -9.67 -1.59 -7.02
C GLU A 166 -9.16 -2.83 -6.28
N LEU A 167 -10.01 -3.83 -6.06
CA LEU A 167 -9.57 -5.12 -5.51
C LEU A 167 -8.55 -5.78 -6.44
N ALA A 168 -8.84 -5.81 -7.75
CA ALA A 168 -7.95 -6.40 -8.73
C ALA A 168 -6.61 -5.68 -8.84
N PHE A 169 -6.61 -4.35 -8.73
CA PHE A 169 -5.39 -3.55 -8.65
C PHE A 169 -4.56 -3.95 -7.42
N SER A 170 -5.18 -4.05 -6.23
CA SER A 170 -4.47 -4.51 -5.03
C SER A 170 -3.89 -5.92 -5.23
N TYR A 171 -4.65 -6.84 -5.81
CA TYR A 171 -4.18 -8.18 -6.14
C TYR A 171 -3.00 -8.17 -7.14
N ASN A 172 -3.07 -7.37 -8.19
CA ASN A 172 -1.99 -7.19 -9.17
C ASN A 172 -0.70 -6.65 -8.51
N CYS A 173 -0.83 -5.62 -7.70
CA CYS A 173 0.27 -5.01 -6.95
C CYS A 173 0.94 -6.01 -5.99
N LEU A 174 0.15 -6.87 -5.35
CA LEU A 174 0.61 -7.95 -4.47
C LEU A 174 1.05 -9.21 -5.23
N LYS A 175 1.13 -9.15 -6.58
CA LYS A 175 1.49 -10.26 -7.47
C LYS A 175 0.55 -11.48 -7.40
N ARG A 176 -0.65 -11.29 -6.87
CA ARG A 176 -1.74 -12.27 -6.82
C ARG A 176 -2.55 -12.24 -8.12
N TYR A 177 -1.86 -12.48 -9.24
CA TYR A 177 -2.41 -12.26 -10.58
C TYR A 177 -3.65 -13.09 -10.89
N GLN A 178 -3.71 -14.35 -10.41
CA GLN A 178 -4.88 -15.19 -10.66
C GLN A 178 -6.13 -14.70 -9.89
N ASP A 179 -5.96 -14.13 -8.70
CA ASP A 179 -7.07 -13.52 -7.95
C ASP A 179 -7.59 -12.26 -8.67
N ALA A 180 -6.69 -11.44 -9.21
CA ALA A 180 -7.04 -10.30 -10.04
C ALA A 180 -7.85 -10.74 -11.28
N ILE A 181 -7.37 -11.75 -12.01
CA ILE A 181 -8.07 -12.30 -13.19
C ILE A 181 -9.48 -12.76 -12.82
N ASN A 182 -9.64 -13.54 -11.75
CA ASN A 182 -10.95 -14.08 -11.36
C ASN A 182 -12.00 -12.98 -11.11
N ILE A 183 -11.60 -11.87 -10.47
CA ILE A 183 -12.50 -10.75 -10.20
C ILE A 183 -12.77 -9.93 -11.46
N LEU A 184 -11.74 -9.71 -12.29
CA LEU A 184 -11.86 -8.91 -13.50
C LEU A 184 -12.67 -9.62 -14.59
N GLU A 185 -12.53 -10.93 -14.73
CA GLU A 185 -13.37 -11.75 -15.63
C GLU A 185 -14.85 -11.67 -15.27
N ASP A 186 -15.18 -11.48 -13.98
CA ASP A 186 -16.56 -11.22 -13.58
C ASP A 186 -16.97 -9.76 -13.82
N ALA A 187 -16.08 -8.79 -13.60
CA ALA A 187 -16.33 -7.37 -13.85
C ALA A 187 -16.63 -7.06 -15.33
N ILE A 188 -15.88 -7.67 -16.26
CA ILE A 188 -16.09 -7.45 -17.70
C ILE A 188 -17.41 -8.03 -18.23
N LYS A 189 -18.13 -8.86 -17.47
CA LYS A 189 -19.47 -9.33 -17.87
C LYS A 189 -20.49 -8.19 -17.85
N SER A 190 -20.38 -7.30 -16.86
CA SER A 190 -21.24 -6.10 -16.75
C SER A 190 -20.65 -4.89 -17.45
N GLU A 191 -19.32 -4.76 -17.49
CA GLU A 191 -18.61 -3.59 -18.01
C GLU A 191 -17.56 -4.01 -19.06
N PRO A 192 -17.97 -4.60 -20.20
CA PRO A 192 -17.06 -5.24 -21.14
C PRO A 192 -16.08 -4.31 -21.85
N LEU A 193 -16.35 -2.99 -21.83
CA LEU A 193 -15.57 -1.95 -22.50
C LEU A 193 -15.03 -0.90 -21.53
N ASP A 194 -14.99 -1.19 -20.23
CA ASP A 194 -14.29 -0.29 -19.31
C ASP A 194 -12.77 -0.39 -19.54
N ALA A 195 -12.15 0.71 -19.91
CA ALA A 195 -10.74 0.72 -20.30
C ALA A 195 -9.80 0.37 -19.14
N TYR A 196 -10.15 0.80 -17.92
CA TYR A 196 -9.32 0.57 -16.73
C TYR A 196 -9.42 -0.88 -16.24
N VAL A 197 -10.64 -1.45 -16.20
CA VAL A 197 -10.86 -2.87 -15.92
C VAL A 197 -10.09 -3.76 -16.89
N ASN A 198 -10.18 -3.46 -18.19
CA ASN A 198 -9.48 -4.24 -19.20
C ASN A 198 -7.95 -4.08 -19.10
N LYS A 199 -7.45 -2.89 -18.77
CA LYS A 199 -6.02 -2.66 -18.53
C LYS A 199 -5.49 -3.53 -17.39
N GLU A 200 -6.18 -3.56 -16.25
CA GLU A 200 -5.79 -4.42 -15.12
C GLU A 200 -5.87 -5.92 -15.46
N LEU A 201 -6.81 -6.33 -16.33
CA LEU A 201 -6.96 -7.72 -16.76
C LEU A 201 -5.82 -8.14 -17.68
N ILE A 202 -5.52 -7.32 -18.68
CA ILE A 202 -4.41 -7.55 -19.62
C ILE A 202 -3.09 -7.61 -18.84
N TYR A 203 -2.88 -6.70 -17.88
CA TYR A 203 -1.70 -6.73 -17.02
C TYR A 203 -1.59 -8.07 -16.26
N ALA A 204 -2.66 -8.52 -15.60
CA ALA A 204 -2.67 -9.77 -14.85
C ALA A 204 -2.41 -11.00 -15.75
N GLN A 205 -3.06 -11.05 -16.91
CA GLN A 205 -2.88 -12.10 -17.92
C GLN A 205 -1.43 -12.16 -18.42
N VAL A 206 -0.83 -10.99 -18.69
CA VAL A 206 0.59 -10.89 -19.09
C VAL A 206 1.50 -11.44 -18.00
N LYS A 207 1.28 -11.06 -16.73
CA LYS A 207 2.15 -11.47 -15.62
C LYS A 207 2.08 -12.96 -15.30
N ILE A 208 0.94 -13.62 -15.54
CA ILE A 208 0.82 -15.08 -15.41
C ILE A 208 1.15 -15.84 -16.71
N GLY A 209 1.52 -15.12 -17.78
CA GLY A 209 1.96 -15.70 -19.05
C GLY A 209 0.84 -16.13 -20.00
N LYS A 210 -0.42 -15.79 -19.70
CA LYS A 210 -1.61 -15.94 -20.56
C LYS A 210 -1.60 -14.89 -21.68
N LEU A 211 -0.55 -14.91 -22.50
CA LEU A 211 -0.29 -13.88 -23.51
C LEU A 211 -1.32 -13.90 -24.64
N LYS A 212 -1.88 -15.07 -24.98
CA LYS A 212 -2.88 -15.15 -26.05
C LYS A 212 -4.21 -14.53 -25.63
N GLU A 213 -4.60 -14.74 -24.38
CA GLU A 213 -5.78 -14.10 -23.78
C GLU A 213 -5.59 -12.59 -23.66
N ALA A 214 -4.39 -12.14 -23.27
CA ALA A 214 -4.02 -10.73 -23.23
C ALA A 214 -4.11 -10.06 -24.60
N GLU A 215 -3.58 -10.70 -25.65
CA GLU A 215 -3.72 -10.21 -27.03
C GLU A 215 -5.18 -10.09 -27.44
N ASN A 216 -5.99 -11.14 -27.22
CA ASN A 216 -7.40 -11.15 -27.61
C ASN A 216 -8.18 -10.02 -26.91
N THR A 217 -7.92 -9.83 -25.62
CA THR A 217 -8.53 -8.75 -24.82
C THR A 217 -8.08 -7.39 -25.32
N CYS A 218 -6.77 -7.20 -25.55
CA CYS A 218 -6.21 -5.95 -26.08
C CYS A 218 -6.81 -5.60 -27.45
N LYS A 219 -6.90 -6.54 -28.39
CA LYS A 219 -7.51 -6.34 -29.72
C LYS A 219 -8.97 -5.91 -29.61
N LYS A 220 -9.75 -6.57 -28.75
CA LYS A 220 -11.16 -6.22 -28.52
C LYS A 220 -11.29 -4.79 -28.01
N VAL A 221 -10.50 -4.41 -27.00
CA VAL A 221 -10.54 -3.08 -26.38
C VAL A 221 -10.12 -2.00 -27.37
N VAL A 222 -9.02 -2.22 -28.11
CA VAL A 222 -8.55 -1.27 -29.12
C VAL A 222 -9.61 -1.04 -30.20
N ARG A 223 -10.36 -2.07 -30.60
CA ARG A 223 -11.43 -1.97 -31.58
C ARG A 223 -12.68 -1.29 -31.01
N ASP A 224 -13.17 -1.75 -29.87
CA ASP A 224 -14.54 -1.51 -29.42
C ASP A 224 -14.66 -0.44 -28.32
N CYS A 225 -13.63 -0.25 -27.49
CA CYS A 225 -13.68 0.69 -26.35
C CYS A 225 -13.43 2.13 -26.83
N PRO A 226 -14.33 3.10 -26.57
CA PRO A 226 -14.12 4.50 -26.97
C PRO A 226 -12.91 5.15 -26.28
N ASP A 227 -12.69 4.82 -25.00
CA ASP A 227 -11.54 5.29 -24.24
C ASP A 227 -10.27 4.54 -24.66
N LYS A 228 -9.31 5.27 -25.23
CA LYS A 228 -8.06 4.74 -25.77
C LYS A 228 -6.86 4.94 -24.82
N THR A 229 -7.09 5.45 -23.61
CA THR A 229 -6.05 5.90 -22.65
C THR A 229 -4.97 4.85 -22.41
N TYR A 230 -5.34 3.56 -22.34
CA TYR A 230 -4.42 2.47 -21.99
C TYR A 230 -3.98 1.60 -23.17
N ASN A 231 -4.35 1.93 -24.41
CA ASN A 231 -4.08 1.06 -25.55
C ASN A 231 -2.59 0.84 -25.78
N ALA A 232 -1.79 1.91 -25.74
CA ALA A 232 -0.35 1.83 -25.95
C ALA A 232 0.33 1.02 -24.83
N GLU A 233 -0.07 1.26 -23.58
CA GLU A 233 0.44 0.53 -22.41
C GLU A 233 0.10 -0.97 -22.45
N ASN A 234 -1.14 -1.31 -22.80
CA ASN A 234 -1.59 -2.69 -22.94
C ASN A 234 -0.78 -3.43 -24.02
N ALA A 235 -0.60 -2.78 -25.18
CA ALA A 235 0.19 -3.32 -26.28
C ALA A 235 1.66 -3.53 -25.90
N TYR A 236 2.24 -2.54 -25.23
CA TYR A 236 3.61 -2.57 -24.76
C TYR A 236 3.84 -3.69 -23.74
N ASN A 237 2.93 -3.88 -22.77
CA ASN A 237 3.06 -4.94 -21.76
C ASN A 237 3.14 -6.34 -22.40
N ILE A 238 2.32 -6.61 -23.41
CA ILE A 238 2.36 -7.87 -24.17
C ILE A 238 3.68 -7.99 -24.96
N LEU A 239 4.08 -6.93 -25.66
CA LEU A 239 5.31 -6.91 -26.43
C LEU A 239 6.55 -7.16 -25.54
N GLN A 240 6.61 -6.47 -24.40
CA GLN A 240 7.68 -6.63 -23.41
C GLN A 240 7.73 -8.08 -22.91
N ALA A 241 6.59 -8.73 -22.69
CA ALA A 241 6.58 -10.12 -22.26
C ALA A 241 7.16 -11.07 -23.32
N TYR A 242 6.89 -10.85 -24.61
CA TYR A 242 7.54 -11.60 -25.69
C TYR A 242 9.04 -11.37 -25.75
N TYR A 243 9.47 -10.12 -25.58
CA TYR A 243 10.88 -9.76 -25.50
C TYR A 243 11.58 -10.47 -24.32
N LEU A 244 11.01 -10.42 -23.11
CA LEU A 244 11.58 -11.06 -21.91
C LEU A 244 11.67 -12.59 -22.04
N LYS A 245 10.71 -13.20 -22.74
CA LYS A 245 10.72 -14.64 -23.05
C LYS A 245 11.61 -15.01 -24.25
N LYS A 246 12.22 -14.02 -24.92
CA LYS A 246 13.00 -14.18 -26.16
C LYS A 246 12.21 -14.84 -27.30
N GLU A 247 10.89 -14.64 -27.33
CA GLU A 247 10.00 -15.16 -28.38
C GLU A 247 10.01 -14.19 -29.58
N VAL A 248 11.13 -14.14 -30.32
CA VAL A 248 11.41 -13.15 -31.39
C VAL A 248 10.30 -13.08 -32.43
N GLU A 249 9.78 -14.22 -32.87
CA GLU A 249 8.76 -14.27 -33.92
C GLU A 249 7.43 -13.69 -33.43
N LYS A 250 7.02 -14.02 -32.20
CA LYS A 250 5.81 -13.44 -31.59
C LYS A 250 5.98 -11.96 -31.30
N PHE A 251 7.17 -11.53 -30.88
CA PHE A 251 7.51 -10.11 -30.73
C PHE A 251 7.30 -9.36 -32.05
N LYS A 252 7.86 -9.86 -33.17
CA LYS A 252 7.72 -9.22 -34.48
C LYS A 252 6.26 -9.14 -34.91
N ASN A 253 5.54 -10.26 -34.81
CA ASN A 253 4.14 -10.33 -35.22
C ASN A 253 3.26 -9.38 -34.38
N TRP A 254 3.44 -9.37 -33.06
CA TRP A 254 2.69 -8.47 -32.19
C TRP A 254 3.06 -7.01 -32.42
N LEU A 255 4.34 -6.69 -32.64
CA LEU A 255 4.77 -5.33 -32.97
C LEU A 255 4.13 -4.86 -34.27
N ALA A 256 4.19 -5.67 -35.33
CA ALA A 256 3.59 -5.32 -36.62
C ALA A 256 2.08 -5.05 -36.49
N GLU A 257 1.37 -5.89 -35.73
CA GLU A 257 -0.08 -5.73 -35.53
C GLU A 257 -0.44 -4.52 -34.64
N SER A 258 0.37 -4.24 -33.61
CA SER A 258 0.03 -3.24 -32.59
C SER A 258 0.63 -1.86 -32.83
N SER A 259 1.54 -1.70 -33.79
CA SER A 259 2.34 -0.48 -33.98
C SER A 259 1.52 0.81 -34.05
N SER A 260 0.34 0.79 -34.67
CA SER A 260 -0.48 2.00 -34.85
C SER A 260 -0.96 2.63 -33.54
N TYR A 261 -1.16 1.81 -32.49
CA TYR A 261 -1.57 2.28 -31.16
C TYR A 261 -0.48 2.09 -30.11
N LEU A 262 0.45 1.15 -30.27
CA LEU A 262 1.59 0.98 -29.37
C LEU A 262 2.54 2.19 -29.46
N LEU A 263 2.84 2.64 -30.68
CA LEU A 263 3.78 3.72 -30.93
C LEU A 263 3.12 5.11 -30.95
N SER A 264 1.86 5.23 -30.51
CA SER A 264 1.20 6.54 -30.40
C SER A 264 1.77 7.39 -29.26
N GLU A 265 2.40 6.75 -28.27
CA GLU A 265 3.06 7.42 -27.14
C GLU A 265 4.58 7.34 -27.24
N GLU A 266 5.25 8.49 -27.12
CA GLU A 266 6.71 8.60 -27.28
C GLU A 266 7.49 7.73 -26.29
N ARG A 267 6.98 7.57 -25.06
CA ARG A 267 7.61 6.75 -24.02
C ARG A 267 7.84 5.30 -24.47
N PHE A 268 6.95 4.73 -25.30
CA PHE A 268 7.07 3.35 -25.74
C PHE A 268 7.95 3.20 -26.98
N LYS A 269 8.03 4.20 -27.87
CA LYS A 269 8.90 4.14 -29.06
C LYS A 269 10.36 3.86 -28.69
N ASN A 270 10.89 4.64 -27.74
CA ASN A 270 12.27 4.50 -27.28
C ASN A 270 12.54 3.11 -26.66
N LEU A 271 11.57 2.58 -25.91
CA LEU A 271 11.68 1.26 -25.30
C LEU A 271 11.65 0.14 -26.35
N VAL A 272 10.81 0.27 -27.38
CA VAL A 272 10.70 -0.71 -28.47
C VAL A 272 11.96 -0.73 -29.32
N GLU A 273 12.53 0.41 -29.69
CA GLU A 273 13.76 0.47 -30.48
C GLU A 273 14.94 -0.16 -29.75
N LYS A 274 15.02 0.01 -28.42
CA LYS A 274 15.99 -0.70 -27.60
C LYS A 274 15.79 -2.22 -27.67
N MET A 275 14.55 -2.70 -27.51
CA MET A 275 14.23 -4.13 -27.62
C MET A 275 14.60 -4.70 -28.99
N LYS A 276 14.30 -3.99 -30.08
CA LYS A 276 14.65 -4.38 -31.46
C LYS A 276 16.16 -4.53 -31.64
N THR A 277 16.92 -3.54 -31.16
CA THR A 277 18.39 -3.55 -31.22
C THR A 277 18.97 -4.76 -30.50
N GLU A 278 18.47 -5.07 -29.30
CA GLU A 278 18.94 -6.19 -28.49
C GLU A 278 18.54 -7.56 -29.08
N LEU A 279 17.37 -7.64 -29.73
CA LEU A 279 16.92 -8.83 -30.46
C LEU A 279 17.55 -8.96 -31.86
N LYS A 280 18.28 -7.94 -32.33
CA LYS A 280 18.92 -7.86 -33.65
C LYS A 280 17.91 -7.93 -34.81
N ILE A 281 16.83 -7.16 -34.71
CA ILE A 281 15.72 -7.11 -35.69
C ILE A 281 15.36 -5.69 -36.11
#